data_AF-A0A919DNX6-F1
#
_entry.id   AF-A0A919DNX6-F1
#
_cell.length_a   1.000
_cell.length_b   1.000
_cell.length_c   1.000
_cell.angle_alpha   90.00
_cell.angle_beta   90.00
_cell.angle_gamma   90.00
#
_symmetry.space_group_name_H-M   'P 1'
#
loop_
_entity.id
_entity.type
_entity.pdbx_description
1 polymer ?
#
loop_
_entity_poly.entity_id
_entity_poly.type
_entity_poly.pdbx_seq_one_letter_code
_entity_poly.pdbx_strand_id
1 'polypeptide(L)'
;MFRSGYGFSQPSAHGAGRTFHGGTNMSGDTITHEVLPTVVPAAGKRDTPFTASRAARELGLKRSEFDLAVSLGRIRTLPDEGGGGRRVARAEIERLRTQEGFPEALRERVMTVGTSDAARIMKVTAARFTRLARLGLLVPVAFYLNRYRAVVWLYLAGEVRDFAAGPENASLLKRPLPEGLRDQLETGVDLRPRNWRGRQLGFLLRQAADDPWERAAAVASLLDPLQVSEIVGDPYERAHLNRLRPRPPAHGAPGSPAAHLAERITTAQDRTRSTGSGPT
;
A
#
# COMPACT_ATOMS: atom_id res chain seq x y z
N MET A 1 10.11 -51.88 -23.45
CA MET A 1 9.64 -53.18 -23.95
C MET A 1 8.16 -53.00 -24.30
N PHE A 2 7.73 -53.37 -25.52
CA PHE A 2 6.47 -53.01 -26.24
C PHE A 2 6.44 -51.54 -26.73
N ARG A 3 6.68 -51.13 -27.99
CA ARG A 3 6.49 -51.61 -29.38
C ARG A 3 5.04 -51.52 -29.94
N SER A 4 4.99 -51.03 -31.19
CA SER A 4 3.88 -50.87 -32.17
C SER A 4 3.06 -49.57 -32.09
N GLY A 5 2.94 -48.73 -33.11
CA GLY A 5 3.26 -48.87 -34.54
C GLY A 5 1.98 -49.10 -35.36
N TYR A 6 1.48 -48.04 -36.00
CA TYR A 6 0.58 -48.11 -37.16
C TYR A 6 0.79 -46.84 -38.01
N GLY A 7 1.30 -47.04 -39.22
CA GLY A 7 1.21 -46.07 -40.30
C GLY A 7 0.00 -46.37 -41.17
N PHE A 8 -0.49 -45.37 -41.90
CA PHE A 8 -1.22 -45.62 -43.15
C PHE A 8 -1.08 -44.44 -44.13
N SER A 9 -0.73 -44.84 -45.34
CA SER A 9 -0.56 -44.25 -46.66
C SER A 9 -1.22 -42.92 -47.05
N GLN A 10 -0.47 -42.18 -47.89
CA GLN A 10 -0.96 -41.27 -48.95
C GLN A 10 -1.71 -42.03 -50.07
N PRO A 11 -2.39 -41.33 -50.99
CA PRO A 11 -1.76 -41.17 -52.30
C PRO A 11 -1.92 -39.78 -52.96
N SER A 12 -0.98 -39.51 -53.87
CA SER A 12 -0.85 -38.38 -54.79
C SER A 12 -2.00 -38.21 -55.79
N ALA A 13 -2.16 -36.98 -56.29
CA ALA A 13 -2.69 -36.73 -57.63
C ALA A 13 -1.90 -35.59 -58.31
N HIS A 14 -1.26 -35.96 -59.42
CA HIS A 14 -0.70 -35.09 -60.46
C HIS A 14 -1.81 -34.40 -61.27
N GLY A 15 -1.53 -33.20 -61.79
CA GLY A 15 -2.35 -32.57 -62.83
C GLY A 15 -1.72 -31.30 -63.38
N ALA A 16 -0.96 -31.45 -64.47
CA ALA A 16 -0.26 -30.39 -65.18
C ALA A 16 -1.18 -29.60 -66.14
N GLY A 17 -0.78 -28.37 -66.48
CA GLY A 17 -0.89 -27.90 -67.86
C GLY A 17 -1.27 -26.44 -68.13
N ARG A 18 -0.28 -25.71 -68.67
CA ARG A 18 -0.36 -24.75 -69.80
C ARG A 18 -0.67 -23.27 -69.53
N THR A 19 0.44 -22.52 -69.45
CA THR A 19 0.85 -21.38 -70.28
C THR A 19 -0.17 -20.67 -71.20
N PHE A 20 -0.26 -19.35 -71.04
CA PHE A 20 -0.49 -18.37 -72.13
C PHE A 20 0.50 -17.19 -71.99
N HIS A 21 0.88 -16.64 -73.14
CA HIS A 21 1.91 -15.61 -73.37
C HIS A 21 1.32 -14.19 -73.50
N GLY A 22 2.14 -13.17 -73.21
CA GLY A 22 1.94 -11.73 -73.41
C GLY A 22 2.34 -10.96 -72.14
N GLY A 23 3.46 -10.24 -72.00
CA GLY A 23 4.02 -9.20 -72.87
C GLY A 23 3.12 -7.97 -72.78
N THR A 24 3.49 -6.76 -72.33
CA THR A 24 4.76 -6.15 -71.93
C THR A 24 4.43 -4.81 -71.22
N ASN A 25 5.31 -4.35 -70.33
CA ASN A 25 5.48 -2.97 -69.85
C ASN A 25 4.31 -2.24 -69.15
N MET A 26 4.42 -2.12 -67.82
CA MET A 26 4.20 -0.84 -67.12
C MET A 26 5.18 -0.79 -65.95
N SER A 27 6.14 0.12 -66.05
CA SER A 27 7.12 0.45 -65.01
C SER A 27 6.40 1.01 -63.78
N GLY A 28 6.73 0.48 -62.61
CA GLY A 28 6.21 0.92 -61.34
C GLY A 28 7.06 2.04 -60.75
N ASP A 29 6.40 3.08 -60.28
CA ASP A 29 6.90 3.92 -59.19
C ASP A 29 5.97 3.72 -57.99
N THR A 30 6.12 2.57 -57.33
CA THR A 30 5.62 2.37 -55.97
C THR A 30 6.67 2.93 -55.02
N ILE A 31 6.33 4.04 -54.37
CA ILE A 31 7.07 4.56 -53.22
C ILE A 31 6.96 3.52 -52.11
N THR A 32 7.95 2.65 -52.01
CA THR A 32 8.17 1.77 -50.87
C THR A 32 8.60 2.65 -49.69
N HIS A 33 7.69 2.91 -48.75
CA HIS A 33 8.09 3.31 -47.41
C HIS A 33 8.78 2.10 -46.75
N GLU A 34 10.09 2.03 -46.94
CA GLU A 34 10.96 1.11 -46.22
C GLU A 34 11.00 1.56 -44.75
N VAL A 35 10.10 1.01 -43.94
CA VAL A 35 10.16 1.11 -42.49
C VAL A 35 11.31 0.25 -42.04
N LEU A 36 12.50 0.85 -41.98
CA LEU A 36 13.64 0.29 -41.30
C LEU A 36 13.21 -0.07 -39.88
N PRO A 37 13.35 -1.33 -39.43
CA PRO A 37 13.11 -1.65 -38.04
C PRO A 37 14.11 -0.83 -37.23
N THR A 38 13.60 0.15 -36.48
CA THR A 38 14.38 0.80 -35.44
C THR A 38 14.82 -0.32 -34.52
N VAL A 39 16.11 -0.66 -34.60
CA VAL A 39 16.77 -1.55 -33.66
C VAL A 39 16.69 -0.85 -32.32
N VAL A 40 15.63 -1.14 -31.56
CA VAL A 40 15.57 -0.83 -30.15
C VAL A 40 16.74 -1.60 -29.54
N PRO A 41 17.75 -0.93 -28.99
CA PRO A 41 18.88 -1.63 -28.42
C PRO A 41 18.32 -2.54 -27.33
N ALA A 42 18.60 -3.84 -27.43
CA ALA A 42 18.22 -4.81 -26.42
C ALA A 42 18.67 -4.28 -25.05
N ALA A 43 17.71 -3.86 -24.21
CA ALA A 43 17.93 -3.37 -22.86
C ALA A 43 18.48 -4.52 -22.00
N GLY A 44 19.79 -4.75 -22.12
CA GLY A 44 20.46 -5.91 -21.59
C GLY A 44 20.64 -5.81 -20.09
N LYS A 45 19.89 -6.62 -19.32
CA LYS A 45 20.20 -7.10 -17.95
C LYS A 45 20.41 -6.06 -16.82
N ARG A 46 20.73 -4.79 -17.13
CA ARG A 46 21.14 -3.71 -16.21
C ARG A 46 19.97 -2.92 -15.61
N ASP A 47 18.81 -2.97 -16.27
CA ASP A 47 17.60 -2.23 -15.85
C ASP A 47 16.58 -3.09 -15.10
N THR A 48 16.96 -4.31 -14.71
CA THR A 48 16.05 -5.19 -13.95
C THR A 48 15.70 -4.55 -12.60
N PRO A 49 14.41 -4.28 -12.33
CA PRO A 49 14.00 -3.62 -11.11
C PRO A 49 14.16 -4.56 -9.91
N PHE A 50 14.46 -3.97 -8.76
CA PHE A 50 14.73 -4.71 -7.54
C PHE A 50 13.43 -5.28 -6.95
N THR A 51 13.49 -6.52 -6.46
CA THR A 51 12.47 -7.02 -5.53
C THR A 51 12.47 -6.16 -4.26
N ALA A 52 11.32 -6.04 -3.59
CA ALA A 52 11.21 -5.28 -2.34
C ALA A 52 12.25 -5.71 -1.28
N SER A 53 12.52 -7.02 -1.13
CA SER A 53 13.53 -7.52 -0.18
C SER A 53 14.95 -7.11 -0.57
N ARG A 54 15.28 -7.13 -1.87
CA ARG A 54 16.60 -6.69 -2.34
C ARG A 54 16.74 -5.18 -2.17
N ALA A 55 15.71 -4.41 -2.54
CA ALA A 55 15.68 -2.97 -2.36
C ALA A 55 15.85 -2.54 -0.90
N ALA A 56 15.15 -3.19 0.05
CA ALA A 56 15.31 -2.93 1.48
C ALA A 56 16.77 -3.13 1.93
N ARG A 57 17.42 -4.20 1.46
CA ARG A 57 18.83 -4.47 1.76
C ARG A 57 19.76 -3.42 1.17
N GLU A 58 19.59 -3.03 -0.09
CA GLU A 58 20.41 -1.97 -0.73
C GLU A 58 20.24 -0.62 -0.03
N LEU A 59 19.06 -0.34 0.53
CA LEU A 59 18.74 0.89 1.25
C LEU A 59 19.09 0.83 2.74
N GLY A 60 19.59 -0.30 3.25
CA GLY A 60 19.89 -0.49 4.66
C GLY A 60 18.67 -0.41 5.58
N LEU A 61 17.47 -0.72 5.09
CA LEU A 61 16.22 -0.65 5.85
C LEU A 61 15.77 -2.05 6.29
N LYS A 62 15.16 -2.12 7.47
CA LYS A 62 14.36 -3.30 7.86
C LYS A 62 13.14 -3.42 6.97
N ARG A 63 12.53 -4.61 6.92
CA ARG A 63 11.33 -4.84 6.11
C ARG A 63 10.19 -3.87 6.45
N SER A 64 9.90 -3.68 7.74
CA SER A 64 8.86 -2.77 8.22
C SER A 64 9.16 -1.30 7.89
N GLU A 65 10.44 -0.89 8.00
CA GLU A 65 10.88 0.46 7.65
C GLU A 65 10.75 0.72 6.15
N PHE A 66 11.07 -0.27 5.31
CA PHE A 66 10.89 -0.21 3.86
C PHE A 66 9.40 -0.10 3.49
N ASP A 67 8.55 -0.98 4.03
CA ASP A 67 7.11 -0.95 3.75
C ASP A 67 6.49 0.39 4.19
N LEU A 68 6.97 0.95 5.30
CA LEU A 68 6.60 2.28 5.77
C LEU A 68 7.11 3.39 4.84
N ALA A 69 8.37 3.33 4.40
CA ALA A 69 8.96 4.29 3.47
C ALA A 69 8.18 4.39 2.16
N VAL A 70 7.75 3.24 1.63
CA VAL A 70 6.89 3.15 0.45
C VAL A 70 5.52 3.76 0.74
N SER A 71 4.90 3.42 1.87
CA SER A 71 3.57 3.94 2.23
C SER A 71 3.57 5.46 2.42
N LEU A 72 4.63 6.01 3.00
CA LEU A 72 4.87 7.45 3.14
C LEU A 72 5.26 8.14 1.83
N GLY A 73 5.44 7.40 0.73
CA GLY A 73 5.85 7.95 -0.57
C GLY A 73 7.31 8.41 -0.62
N ARG A 74 8.16 7.95 0.31
CA ARG A 74 9.60 8.27 0.33
C ARG A 74 10.40 7.42 -0.66
N ILE A 75 9.89 6.22 -0.97
CA ILE A 75 10.42 5.31 -2.00
C ILE A 75 9.35 5.14 -3.08
N ARG A 76 9.71 5.44 -4.32
CA ARG A 76 8.84 5.20 -5.48
C ARG A 76 8.89 3.73 -5.89
N THR A 77 7.73 3.11 -6.09
CA THR A 77 7.59 1.72 -6.54
C THR A 77 6.89 1.63 -7.87
N LEU A 78 7.24 0.61 -8.64
CA LEU A 78 6.55 0.23 -9.87
C LEU A 78 5.58 -0.94 -9.58
N PRO A 79 4.42 -0.97 -10.25
CA PRO A 79 3.57 -2.16 -10.23
C PRO A 79 4.35 -3.34 -10.82
N ASP A 80 4.14 -4.53 -10.25
CA ASP A 80 4.67 -5.78 -10.80
C ASP A 80 3.56 -6.41 -11.62
N GLU A 81 3.75 -6.52 -12.93
CA GLU A 81 2.76 -7.10 -13.86
C GLU A 81 2.40 -8.55 -13.51
N GLY A 82 3.21 -9.24 -12.69
CA GLY A 82 3.01 -10.64 -12.30
C GLY A 82 2.43 -10.89 -10.91
N GLY A 83 1.88 -9.88 -10.21
CA GLY A 83 1.29 -10.07 -8.88
C GLY A 83 2.28 -10.43 -7.75
N GLY A 84 3.59 -10.40 -8.04
CA GLY A 84 4.69 -10.77 -7.13
C GLY A 84 5.11 -9.70 -6.12
N GLY A 85 4.39 -8.58 -6.06
CA GLY A 85 4.65 -7.47 -5.15
C GLY A 85 5.55 -6.37 -5.73
N ARG A 86 5.54 -5.21 -5.07
CA ARG A 86 6.12 -3.95 -5.56
C ARG A 86 7.60 -4.07 -5.94
N ARG A 87 7.96 -3.50 -7.08
CA ARG A 87 9.35 -3.41 -7.55
C ARG A 87 9.90 -2.00 -7.36
N VAL A 88 11.21 -1.88 -7.16
CA VAL A 88 11.89 -0.58 -7.07
C VAL A 88 12.84 -0.44 -8.24
N ALA A 89 12.68 0.62 -9.02
CA ALA A 89 13.58 0.92 -10.14
C ALA A 89 15.00 1.14 -9.62
N ARG A 90 16.01 0.67 -10.36
CA ARG A 90 17.42 0.90 -10.02
C ARG A 90 17.74 2.38 -9.85
N ALA A 91 17.23 3.22 -10.75
CA ALA A 91 17.39 4.67 -10.68
C ALA A 91 16.87 5.27 -9.36
N GLU A 92 15.80 4.70 -8.79
CA GLU A 92 15.29 5.14 -7.48
C GLU A 92 16.22 4.77 -6.34
N ILE A 93 16.83 3.58 -6.38
CA ILE A 93 17.84 3.16 -5.39
C ILE A 93 19.04 4.10 -5.45
N GLU A 94 19.59 4.37 -6.63
CA GLU A 94 20.74 5.26 -6.78
C GLU A 94 20.41 6.71 -6.38
N ARG A 95 19.21 7.21 -6.71
CA ARG A 95 18.72 8.52 -6.23
C ARG A 95 18.71 8.61 -4.70
N LEU A 96 18.34 7.53 -4.01
CA LEU A 96 18.31 7.51 -2.54
C LEU A 96 19.71 7.39 -1.94
N ARG A 97 20.59 6.58 -2.56
CA ARG A 97 21.98 6.38 -2.11
C ARG A 97 22.86 7.63 -2.28
N THR A 98 22.52 8.47 -3.25
CA THR A 98 23.23 9.74 -3.51
C THR A 98 22.71 10.90 -2.65
N GLN A 99 21.68 10.69 -1.82
CA GLN A 99 21.25 11.73 -0.88
C GLN A 99 22.27 11.89 0.25
N GLU A 100 22.46 13.14 0.66
CA GLU A 100 23.27 13.46 1.83
C GLU A 100 22.74 12.76 3.08
N GLY A 101 23.66 12.22 3.88
CA GLY A 101 23.33 11.49 5.10
C GLY A 101 22.74 10.10 4.88
N PHE A 102 22.87 9.50 3.69
CA PHE A 102 22.45 8.11 3.47
C PHE A 102 23.36 7.10 4.21
N PRO A 103 22.80 6.04 4.85
CA PRO A 103 21.36 5.71 4.96
C PRO A 103 20.63 6.33 6.17
N GLU A 104 21.34 6.98 7.09
CA GLU A 104 20.81 7.46 8.38
C GLU A 104 19.66 8.44 8.21
N ALA A 105 19.77 9.42 7.30
CA ALA A 105 18.72 10.39 7.02
C ALA A 105 17.43 9.73 6.50
N LEU A 106 17.55 8.65 5.71
CA LEU A 106 16.38 7.89 5.26
C LEU A 106 15.75 7.11 6.41
N ARG A 107 16.58 6.49 7.26
CA ARG A 107 16.12 5.78 8.48
C ARG A 107 15.40 6.72 9.44
N GLU A 108 15.91 7.92 9.66
CA GLU A 108 15.29 8.91 10.53
C GLU A 108 13.90 9.33 10.04
N ARG A 109 13.73 9.48 8.72
CA ARG A 109 12.44 9.82 8.09
C ARG A 109 11.37 8.74 8.22
N VAL A 110 11.76 7.51 8.53
CA VAL A 110 10.85 6.35 8.72
C VAL A 110 10.92 5.78 10.13
N MET A 111 11.69 6.42 11.02
CA MET A 111 11.86 5.95 12.38
C MET A 111 10.52 6.04 13.11
N THR A 112 10.12 4.93 13.71
CA THR A 112 8.90 4.87 14.53
C THR A 112 9.25 4.76 16.00
N VAL A 113 8.44 5.38 16.84
CA VAL A 113 8.61 5.41 18.30
C VAL A 113 7.30 5.05 18.99
N GLY A 114 7.42 4.35 20.11
CA GLY A 114 6.30 4.11 21.02
C GLY A 114 6.01 5.31 21.92
N THR A 115 4.97 5.22 22.73
CA THR A 115 4.52 6.27 23.67
C THR A 115 5.64 6.82 24.55
N SER A 116 6.47 5.96 25.15
CA SER A 116 7.52 6.38 26.08
C SER A 116 8.61 7.20 25.39
N ASP A 117 9.05 6.75 24.23
CA ASP A 117 10.09 7.43 23.45
C ASP A 117 9.57 8.73 22.85
N ALA A 118 8.32 8.73 22.36
CA ALA A 118 7.67 9.93 21.85
C ALA A 118 7.49 11.00 22.94
N ALA A 119 7.07 10.60 24.15
CA ALA A 119 6.96 11.50 25.29
C ALA A 119 8.31 12.12 25.68
N ARG A 120 9.39 11.32 25.63
CA ARG A 120 10.76 11.78 25.87
C ARG A 120 11.24 12.78 24.83
N ILE A 121 10.97 12.54 23.54
CA ILE A 121 11.26 13.49 22.46
C ILE A 121 10.57 14.83 22.71
N MET A 122 9.29 14.78 23.12
CA MET A 122 8.48 15.97 23.41
C MET A 122 8.76 16.61 24.78
N LYS A 123 9.61 16.00 25.62
CA LYS A 123 9.90 16.42 27.01
C LYS A 123 8.62 16.55 27.85
N VAL A 124 7.70 15.59 27.72
CA VAL A 124 6.46 15.49 28.51
C VAL A 124 6.34 14.14 29.18
N THR A 125 5.36 13.99 30.09
CA THR A 125 5.04 12.68 30.67
C THR A 125 4.36 11.77 29.65
N ALA A 126 4.52 10.46 29.80
CA ALA A 126 3.82 9.48 28.95
C ALA A 126 2.29 9.63 29.03
N ALA A 127 1.76 10.02 30.19
CA ALA A 127 0.34 10.31 30.37
C ALA A 127 -0.11 11.53 29.54
N ARG A 128 0.67 12.63 29.53
CA ARG A 128 0.37 13.81 28.70
C ARG A 128 0.45 13.45 27.21
N PHE A 129 1.47 12.73 26.77
CA PHE A 129 1.56 12.25 25.38
C PHE A 129 0.34 11.42 24.99
N THR A 130 -0.06 10.47 25.84
CA THR A 130 -1.23 9.62 25.59
C THR A 130 -2.51 10.44 25.46
N ARG A 131 -2.70 11.47 26.28
CA ARG A 131 -3.85 12.40 26.17
C ARG A 131 -3.86 13.13 24.83
N LEU A 132 -2.72 13.69 24.40
CA LEU A 132 -2.62 14.38 23.11
C LEU A 132 -2.88 13.44 21.93
N ALA A 133 -2.34 12.21 21.98
CA ALA A 133 -2.57 11.21 20.95
C ALA A 133 -4.03 10.75 20.89
N ARG A 134 -4.69 10.54 22.05
CA ARG A 134 -6.13 10.21 22.13
C ARG A 134 -7.02 11.32 21.56
N LEU A 135 -6.61 12.57 21.70
CA LEU A 135 -7.25 13.73 21.07
C LEU A 135 -6.97 13.84 19.56
N GLY A 136 -6.20 12.91 18.98
CA GLY A 136 -5.93 12.87 17.56
C GLY A 136 -4.89 13.89 17.06
N LEU A 137 -4.23 14.61 17.96
CA LEU A 137 -3.20 15.61 17.63
C LEU A 137 -1.93 14.96 17.07
N LEU A 138 -1.67 13.72 17.47
CA LEU A 138 -0.61 12.88 16.91
C LEU A 138 -1.26 11.65 16.30
N VAL A 139 -1.03 11.43 15.01
CA VAL A 139 -1.64 10.33 14.27
C VAL A 139 -0.66 9.15 14.23
N PRO A 140 -0.99 8.00 14.85
CA PRO A 140 -0.12 6.84 14.77
C PRO A 140 -0.01 6.34 13.33
N VAL A 141 1.15 5.77 12.98
CA VAL A 141 1.44 5.25 11.65
C VAL A 141 1.31 3.74 11.57
N ALA A 142 1.53 3.05 12.69
CA ALA A 142 1.37 1.62 12.80
C ALA A 142 0.93 1.25 14.22
N PHE A 143 0.51 0.01 14.40
CA PHE A 143 0.31 -0.56 15.72
C PHE A 143 0.71 -2.04 15.72
N TYR A 144 0.97 -2.57 16.90
CA TYR A 144 1.06 -4.01 17.12
C TYR A 144 0.35 -4.38 18.41
N LEU A 145 -0.02 -5.65 18.53
CA LEU A 145 -0.52 -6.21 19.79
C LEU A 145 0.65 -6.84 20.53
N ASN A 146 0.86 -6.44 21.78
CA ASN A 146 1.90 -7.07 22.60
C ASN A 146 1.48 -8.48 23.05
N ARG A 147 2.35 -9.18 23.78
CA ARG A 147 2.06 -10.53 24.32
C ARG A 147 0.80 -10.58 25.19
N TYR A 148 0.46 -9.46 25.83
CA TYR A 148 -0.72 -9.28 26.66
C TYR A 148 -1.94 -8.78 25.89
N ARG A 149 -1.86 -8.72 24.55
CA ARG A 149 -2.91 -8.24 23.64
C ARG A 149 -3.30 -6.77 23.83
N ALA A 150 -2.45 -5.98 24.48
CA ALA A 150 -2.61 -4.53 24.50
C ALA A 150 -2.11 -3.92 23.19
N VAL A 151 -2.82 -2.90 22.72
CA VAL A 151 -2.46 -2.15 21.51
C VAL A 151 -1.30 -1.22 21.82
N VAL A 152 -0.18 -1.43 21.13
CA VAL A 152 0.96 -0.51 21.14
C VAL A 152 0.94 0.30 19.86
N TRP A 153 0.73 1.60 20.00
CA TRP A 153 0.75 2.56 18.91
C TRP A 153 2.16 3.03 18.61
N LEU A 154 2.48 3.12 17.33
CA LEU A 154 3.75 3.62 16.82
C LEU A 154 3.52 4.94 16.09
N TYR A 155 4.37 5.93 16.36
CA TYR A 155 4.32 7.27 15.78
C TYR A 155 5.58 7.54 15.00
N LEU A 156 5.50 8.39 13.97
CA LEU A 156 6.69 8.80 13.24
C LEU A 156 7.51 9.76 14.10
N ALA A 157 8.78 9.45 14.34
CA ALA A 157 9.62 10.26 15.19
C ALA A 157 9.83 11.69 14.64
N GLY A 158 9.84 11.84 13.31
CA GLY A 158 9.84 13.15 12.64
C GLY A 158 8.64 13.99 13.05
N GLU A 159 7.42 13.48 12.86
CA GLU A 159 6.17 14.18 13.21
C GLU A 159 6.11 14.54 14.70
N VAL A 160 6.63 13.68 15.58
CA VAL A 160 6.70 13.96 17.02
C VAL A 160 7.66 15.11 17.32
N ARG A 161 8.81 15.19 16.65
CA ARG A 161 9.75 16.31 16.79
C ARG A 161 9.18 17.59 16.23
N ASP A 162 8.57 17.54 15.05
CA ASP A 162 7.95 18.69 14.39
C ASP A 162 6.84 19.28 15.28
N PHE A 163 5.97 18.41 15.83
CA PHE A 163 4.94 18.83 16.78
C PHE A 163 5.54 19.46 18.04
N ALA A 164 6.64 18.90 18.57
CA ALA A 164 7.32 19.43 19.75
C ALA A 164 7.96 20.81 19.51
N ALA A 165 8.47 21.04 18.29
CA ALA A 165 9.15 22.26 17.89
C ALA A 165 8.18 23.38 17.47
N GLY A 166 6.96 23.03 17.04
CA GLY A 166 5.94 23.98 16.61
C GLY A 166 5.53 24.97 17.71
N PRO A 167 5.71 26.30 17.53
CA PRO A 167 5.35 27.30 18.54
C PRO A 167 3.86 27.28 18.89
N GLU A 168 2.99 26.94 17.95
CA GLU A 168 1.54 26.80 18.12
C GLU A 168 1.17 25.70 19.12
N ASN A 169 2.00 24.65 19.23
CA ASN A 169 1.76 23.51 20.10
C ASN A 169 2.35 23.71 21.51
N ALA A 170 3.18 24.74 21.72
CA ALA A 170 3.89 24.95 22.99
C ALA A 170 2.96 25.04 24.20
N SER A 171 1.76 25.61 24.02
CA SER A 171 0.73 25.70 25.05
C SER A 171 0.23 24.31 25.48
N LEU A 172 0.02 23.39 24.55
CA LEU A 172 -0.44 22.02 24.79
C LEU A 172 0.59 21.16 25.54
N LEU A 173 1.88 21.50 25.41
CA LEU A 173 2.98 20.78 26.07
C LEU A 173 3.23 21.27 27.50
N LYS A 174 3.19 22.59 27.70
CA LYS A 174 3.63 23.25 28.94
C LYS A 174 2.49 23.63 29.88
N ARG A 175 1.30 23.93 29.35
CA ARG A 175 0.15 24.38 30.14
C ARG A 175 -0.85 23.23 30.39
N PRO A 176 -1.77 23.40 31.33
CA PRO A 176 -2.95 22.56 31.41
C PRO A 176 -3.69 22.52 30.07
N LEU A 177 -4.27 21.36 29.74
CA LEU A 177 -5.08 21.24 28.53
C LEU A 177 -6.32 22.15 28.63
N PRO A 178 -6.70 22.84 27.54
CA PRO A 178 -7.96 23.57 27.45
C PRO A 178 -9.15 22.71 27.88
N GLU A 179 -10.14 23.33 28.51
CA GLU A 179 -11.30 22.64 29.10
C GLU A 179 -12.02 21.72 28.12
N GLY A 180 -12.39 22.22 26.93
CA GLY A 180 -13.05 21.40 25.92
C GLY A 180 -12.24 20.18 25.45
N LEU A 181 -10.90 20.19 25.57
CA LEU A 181 -10.07 19.01 25.29
C LEU A 181 -10.00 18.06 26.50
N ARG A 182 -10.11 18.58 27.72
CA ARG A 182 -10.20 17.76 28.94
C ARG A 182 -11.53 17.02 28.97
N ASP A 183 -12.63 17.70 28.72
CA ASP A 183 -13.98 17.12 28.75
C ASP A 183 -14.11 15.98 27.73
N GLN A 184 -13.56 16.15 26.51
CA GLN A 184 -13.49 15.08 25.52
C GLN A 184 -12.76 13.84 26.05
N LEU A 185 -11.64 14.00 26.75
CA LEU A 185 -10.91 12.87 27.32
C LEU A 185 -11.69 12.18 28.45
N GLU A 186 -12.43 12.94 29.25
CA GLU A 186 -13.29 12.44 30.33
C GLU A 186 -14.47 11.61 29.79
N THR A 187 -15.04 11.99 28.65
CA THR A 187 -16.04 11.16 27.93
C THR A 187 -15.45 9.88 27.30
N GLY A 188 -14.16 9.61 27.48
CA GLY A 188 -13.51 8.40 26.99
C GLY A 188 -13.08 8.47 25.53
N VAL A 189 -13.06 9.65 24.89
CA VAL A 189 -12.65 9.79 23.48
C VAL A 189 -11.26 9.21 23.25
N ASP A 190 -11.13 8.43 22.17
CA ASP A 190 -9.87 7.98 21.61
C ASP A 190 -9.97 8.00 20.08
N LEU A 191 -9.36 9.01 19.47
CA LEU A 191 -9.34 9.22 18.03
C LEU A 191 -8.21 8.45 17.33
N ARG A 192 -7.32 7.77 18.05
CA ARG A 192 -6.18 7.06 17.45
C ARG A 192 -6.62 6.02 16.42
N PRO A 193 -7.58 5.12 16.68
CA PRO A 193 -8.04 4.16 15.66
C PRO A 193 -8.63 4.86 14.43
N ARG A 194 -9.45 5.90 14.64
CA ARG A 194 -10.08 6.65 13.54
C ARG A 194 -9.03 7.33 12.66
N ASN A 195 -8.09 8.04 13.27
CA ASN A 195 -7.07 8.80 12.53
C ASN A 195 -6.05 7.86 11.88
N TRP A 196 -5.74 6.72 12.52
CA TRP A 196 -4.94 5.66 11.91
C TRP A 196 -5.60 5.14 10.62
N ARG A 197 -6.91 4.84 10.65
CA ARG A 197 -7.65 4.40 9.45
C ARG A 197 -7.63 5.46 8.35
N GLY A 198 -7.82 6.73 8.70
CA GLY A 198 -7.73 7.83 7.73
C GLY A 198 -6.34 7.92 7.08
N ARG A 199 -5.28 7.77 7.87
CA ARG A 199 -3.89 7.72 7.37
C ARG A 199 -3.67 6.50 6.47
N GLN A 200 -4.14 5.33 6.88
CA GLN A 200 -4.03 4.10 6.11
C GLN A 200 -4.78 4.21 4.77
N LEU A 201 -5.98 4.79 4.78
CA LEU A 201 -6.73 5.08 3.56
C LEU A 201 -5.93 5.99 2.62
N GLY A 202 -5.31 7.05 3.15
CA GLY A 202 -4.45 7.94 2.37
C GLY A 202 -3.26 7.22 1.72
N PHE A 203 -2.66 6.24 2.40
CA PHE A 203 -1.62 5.39 1.81
C PHE A 203 -2.14 4.51 0.68
N LEU A 204 -3.31 3.88 0.87
CA LEU A 204 -3.91 3.01 -0.13
C LEU A 204 -4.38 3.81 -1.37
N LEU A 205 -5.01 4.97 -1.17
CA LEU A 205 -5.46 5.82 -2.27
C LEU A 205 -4.30 6.39 -3.11
N ARG A 206 -3.15 6.67 -2.49
CA ARG A 206 -1.95 7.08 -3.23
C ARG A 206 -1.39 5.94 -4.09
N GLN A 207 -1.60 4.70 -3.67
CA GLN A 207 -1.12 3.51 -4.37
C GLN A 207 -2.07 3.07 -5.49
N ALA A 208 -3.37 3.29 -5.29
CA ALA A 208 -4.44 2.93 -6.23
C ALA A 208 -4.43 3.72 -7.55
N ALA A 209 -3.51 4.69 -7.71
CA ALA A 209 -3.45 5.60 -8.84
C ALA A 209 -4.86 6.15 -9.21
N ASP A 210 -5.14 6.25 -10.50
CA ASP A 210 -6.44 6.67 -11.04
C ASP A 210 -7.40 5.49 -11.28
N ASP A 211 -7.09 4.28 -10.79
CA ASP A 211 -7.96 3.10 -10.95
C ASP A 211 -9.18 3.19 -10.00
N PRO A 212 -10.42 3.30 -10.51
CA PRO A 212 -11.60 3.44 -9.68
C PRO A 212 -11.87 2.23 -8.78
N TRP A 213 -11.54 1.02 -9.24
CA TRP A 213 -11.76 -0.22 -8.51
C TRP A 213 -10.75 -0.41 -7.39
N GLU A 214 -9.48 -0.08 -7.60
CA GLU A 214 -8.48 -0.10 -6.53
C GLU A 214 -8.80 0.95 -5.45
N ARG A 215 -9.33 2.12 -5.84
CA ARG A 215 -9.79 3.14 -4.90
C ARG A 215 -11.01 2.67 -4.10
N ALA A 216 -11.99 2.05 -4.75
CA ALA A 216 -13.13 1.44 -4.09
C ALA A 216 -12.69 0.32 -3.13
N ALA A 217 -11.73 -0.52 -3.55
CA ALA A 217 -11.17 -1.59 -2.74
C ALA A 217 -10.42 -1.05 -1.52
N ALA A 218 -9.72 0.07 -1.65
CA ALA A 218 -9.06 0.76 -0.55
C ALA A 218 -10.07 1.20 0.52
N VAL A 219 -11.19 1.81 0.13
CA VAL A 219 -12.27 2.19 1.05
C VAL A 219 -12.89 0.95 1.68
N ALA A 220 -13.28 -0.04 0.86
CA ALA A 220 -13.89 -1.27 1.32
C ALA A 220 -13.00 -2.05 2.29
N SER A 221 -11.66 -1.96 2.19
CA SER A 221 -10.73 -2.61 3.12
C SER A 221 -10.86 -2.15 4.58
N LEU A 222 -11.45 -0.97 4.79
CA LEU A 222 -11.68 -0.39 6.12
C LEU A 222 -13.14 -0.54 6.58
N LEU A 223 -13.99 -1.22 5.81
CA LEU A 223 -15.41 -1.43 6.15
C LEU A 223 -15.67 -2.89 6.56
N ASP A 224 -16.74 -3.06 7.34
CA ASP A 224 -17.26 -4.38 7.69
C ASP A 224 -17.64 -5.12 6.38
N PRO A 225 -17.18 -6.37 6.16
CA PRO A 225 -17.59 -7.17 5.02
C PRO A 225 -19.11 -7.23 4.81
N LEU A 226 -19.91 -7.22 5.88
CA LEU A 226 -21.37 -7.19 5.79
C LEU A 226 -21.86 -5.88 5.16
N GLN A 227 -21.37 -4.73 5.65
CA GLN A 227 -21.71 -3.42 5.11
C GLN A 227 -21.30 -3.29 3.63
N VAL A 228 -20.15 -3.82 3.26
CA VAL A 228 -19.72 -3.87 1.84
C VAL A 228 -20.68 -4.70 1.00
N SER A 229 -21.19 -5.83 1.52
CA SER A 229 -22.12 -6.68 0.80
C SER A 229 -23.51 -6.06 0.63
N GLU A 230 -23.93 -5.21 1.56
CA GLU A 230 -25.18 -4.44 1.48
C GLU A 230 -25.07 -3.31 0.45
N ILE A 231 -23.92 -2.63 0.38
CA ILE A 231 -23.66 -1.55 -0.57
C ILE A 231 -23.46 -2.10 -2.00
N VAL A 232 -22.70 -3.19 -2.14
CA VAL A 232 -22.37 -3.81 -3.44
C VAL A 232 -23.27 -5.03 -3.66
N GLY A 233 -24.47 -4.75 -4.16
CA GLY A 233 -25.52 -5.75 -4.36
C GLY A 233 -25.18 -6.81 -5.42
N ASP A 234 -24.43 -6.45 -6.47
CA ASP A 234 -24.04 -7.39 -7.51
C ASP A 234 -22.92 -8.36 -7.03
N PRO A 235 -23.12 -9.69 -7.14
CA PRO A 235 -22.12 -10.67 -6.70
C PRO A 235 -20.80 -10.64 -7.47
N TYR A 236 -20.81 -10.30 -8.77
CA TYR A 236 -19.60 -10.27 -9.60
C TYR A 236 -18.76 -9.04 -9.29
N GLU A 237 -19.39 -7.87 -9.13
CA GLU A 237 -18.75 -6.65 -8.65
C GLU A 237 -18.15 -6.87 -7.26
N ARG A 238 -18.88 -7.52 -6.36
CA ARG A 238 -18.40 -7.84 -5.02
C ARG A 238 -17.20 -8.79 -5.04
N ALA A 239 -17.22 -9.81 -5.91
CA ALA A 239 -16.10 -10.73 -6.09
C ALA A 239 -14.88 -10.02 -6.67
N HIS A 240 -15.09 -9.11 -7.64
CA HIS A 240 -14.03 -8.30 -8.22
C HIS A 240 -13.41 -7.35 -7.19
N LEU A 241 -14.25 -6.63 -6.44
CA LEU A 241 -13.83 -5.75 -5.35
C LEU A 241 -13.01 -6.49 -4.29
N ASN A 242 -13.50 -7.66 -3.83
CA ASN A 242 -12.81 -8.46 -2.82
C ASN A 242 -11.44 -8.98 -3.30
N ARG A 243 -11.26 -9.21 -4.61
CA ARG A 243 -9.96 -9.59 -5.17
C ARG A 243 -8.93 -8.47 -5.06
N LEU A 244 -9.37 -7.23 -5.19
CA LEU A 244 -8.52 -6.04 -5.14
C LEU A 244 -8.29 -5.52 -3.71
N ARG A 245 -9.08 -5.99 -2.72
CA ARG A 245 -8.97 -5.51 -1.33
C ARG A 245 -7.57 -5.79 -0.78
N PRO A 246 -6.86 -4.74 -0.30
CA PRO A 246 -5.64 -4.92 0.46
C PRO A 246 -5.88 -5.83 1.67
N ARG A 247 -5.07 -6.87 1.83
CA ARG A 247 -5.17 -7.76 2.99
C ARG A 247 -4.70 -7.00 4.24
N PRO A 248 -5.49 -6.99 5.33
CA PRO A 248 -5.04 -6.42 6.59
C PRO A 248 -3.76 -7.11 7.09
N PRO A 249 -2.90 -6.41 7.85
CA PRO A 249 -1.79 -7.05 8.53
C PRO A 249 -2.32 -8.18 9.42
N ALA A 250 -1.75 -9.38 9.31
CA ALA A 250 -2.22 -10.52 10.08
C ALA A 250 -1.85 -10.33 11.57
N HIS A 251 -2.87 -10.18 12.42
CA HIS A 251 -2.70 -10.08 13.87
C HIS A 251 -3.24 -11.35 14.54
N GLY A 252 -2.39 -12.37 14.62
CA GLY A 252 -2.76 -13.68 15.18
C GLY A 252 -3.56 -14.56 14.21
N ALA A 253 -4.00 -15.72 14.70
CA ALA A 253 -4.79 -16.66 13.91
C ALA A 253 -6.22 -16.12 13.66
N PRO A 254 -6.86 -16.46 12.52
CA PRO A 254 -8.27 -16.12 12.27
C PRO A 254 -9.19 -16.54 13.43
N GLY A 255 -10.14 -15.67 13.81
CA GLY A 255 -11.06 -15.91 14.93
C GLY A 255 -10.43 -15.82 16.33
N SER A 256 -9.13 -15.54 16.45
CA SER A 256 -8.52 -15.33 17.75
C SER A 256 -8.93 -13.97 18.35
N PRO A 257 -8.89 -13.80 19.69
CA PRO A 257 -9.13 -12.50 20.32
C PRO A 257 -8.24 -11.36 19.79
N ALA A 258 -7.01 -11.70 19.37
CA ALA A 258 -6.08 -10.75 18.76
C ALA A 258 -6.57 -10.29 17.37
N ALA A 259 -7.11 -11.22 16.57
CA ALA A 259 -7.67 -10.91 15.26
C ALA A 259 -8.90 -10.00 15.40
N HIS A 260 -9.81 -10.28 16.33
CA HIS A 260 -10.97 -9.43 16.60
C HIS A 260 -10.59 -8.03 17.10
N LEU A 261 -9.57 -7.93 17.96
CA LEU A 261 -9.09 -6.62 18.41
C LEU A 261 -8.48 -5.81 17.26
N ALA A 262 -7.68 -6.46 16.42
CA ALA A 262 -7.14 -5.81 15.23
C ALA A 262 -8.24 -5.37 14.27
N GLU A 263 -9.22 -6.24 14.00
CA GLU A 263 -10.38 -5.95 13.16
C GLU A 263 -11.14 -4.72 13.66
N ARG A 264 -11.40 -4.61 14.97
CA ARG A 264 -12.05 -3.42 15.56
C ARG A 264 -11.25 -2.12 15.33
N ILE A 265 -9.92 -2.20 15.28
CA ILE A 265 -9.06 -1.05 15.01
C ILE A 265 -9.06 -0.72 13.52
N THR A 266 -8.98 -1.74 12.66
CA THR A 266 -8.85 -1.57 11.21
C THR A 266 -10.17 -1.25 10.52
N THR A 267 -11.30 -1.67 11.11
CA THR A 267 -12.63 -1.52 10.54
C THR A 267 -13.33 -0.30 11.14
N ALA A 268 -13.78 0.60 10.26
CA ALA A 268 -14.67 1.69 10.61
C ALA A 268 -15.98 1.11 11.14
N GLN A 269 -16.38 1.58 12.32
CA GLN A 269 -17.64 1.23 12.92
C GLN A 269 -18.61 2.37 12.64
N ASP A 270 -19.82 2.05 12.20
CA ASP A 270 -20.87 3.04 12.08
C ASP A 270 -21.21 3.59 13.46
N ARG A 271 -21.12 4.90 13.61
CA ARG A 271 -21.52 5.59 14.83
C ARG A 271 -23.00 5.94 14.77
N THR A 272 -23.87 4.98 14.47
CA THR A 272 -25.34 5.14 14.55
C THR A 272 -26.05 3.79 14.81
N ARG A 273 -25.90 3.26 16.02
CA ARG A 273 -27.03 2.68 16.75
C ARG A 273 -26.97 3.20 18.18
N SER A 274 -27.39 4.44 18.38
CA SER A 274 -28.01 4.79 19.65
C SER A 274 -29.31 4.00 19.72
N THR A 275 -29.28 2.81 20.30
CA THR A 275 -30.49 2.16 20.80
C THR A 275 -30.98 3.03 21.96
N GLY A 276 -31.76 4.06 21.62
CA GLY A 276 -32.56 4.79 22.58
C GLY A 276 -33.70 3.89 23.03
N SER A 277 -33.43 3.00 23.98
CA SER A 277 -34.47 2.52 24.89
C SER A 277 -34.56 3.52 26.03
N GLY A 278 -35.40 4.55 25.85
CA GLY A 278 -35.95 5.29 26.97
C GLY A 278 -37.03 4.44 27.63
N PRO A 279 -37.08 4.32 28.97
CA PRO A 279 -38.22 3.69 29.63
C PRO A 279 -39.42 4.66 29.57
N THR A 280 -40.55 4.14 29.09
CA THR A 280 -41.89 4.67 29.34
C THR A 280 -42.28 4.51 30.79
#